data_AF-A0A8C3NIR8-F1
#
_entry.id   AF-A0A8C3NIR8-F1
#
_cell.length_a   1.000
_cell.length_b   1.000
_cell.length_c   1.000
_cell.angle_alpha   90.00
_cell.angle_beta   90.00
_cell.angle_gamma   90.00
#
_symmetry.space_group_name_H-M   'P 1'
#
loop_
_entity.id
_entity.type
_entity.pdbx_description
1 polymer ?
#
loop_
_entity_poly.entity_id
_entity_poly.type
_entity_poly.pdbx_seq_one_letter_code
_entity_poly.pdbx_strand_id
1 'polypeptide(L)'
;MSGAYMNSMYTQIEKQFNIPASLVGIINGSFEIGNLLLIAFVSYFGAKLHRPRIIALGCTVLSFGCLLISLPHFLFGRYHIESSISQRENVSVMPLCLVNHNLSSLPTEEPSTECEQEPGSLLWVFVMVGNIVRGMGETPIMPLGISYLEDFAKAENSPFYLATVIGPFLGLLLASFCAELFVDIGSVDEITIAATDARWVGAWWLGILICALLNLLVAIPFWFLPKSLVKEGEASEPEETSEKTATPLHYFLADFIPFLKALFHNPVYMLFICITVLQFSAFDGMISFMPKYLEQQFGKSASDAIFLIGVYNLPVLCVGYFSGGLFMKKFKINMYQAASIAFWVSLLEYLLYFAAYWTVCDTSPVAGLTVSYQGYVLWDSAGLQS
;
A
#
# COMPACT_ATOMS: atom_id res chain seq x y z
N MET A 1 -2.98 9.81 -1.97
CA MET A 1 -4.19 9.24 -2.60
C MET A 1 -3.87 7.96 -3.35
N SER A 2 -3.07 8.01 -4.43
CA SER A 2 -2.73 6.82 -5.25
C SER A 2 -2.12 5.65 -4.46
N GLY A 3 -1.19 5.92 -3.52
CA GLY A 3 -0.61 4.85 -2.68
C GLY A 3 -1.64 4.16 -1.78
N ALA A 4 -2.46 4.93 -1.07
CA ALA A 4 -3.53 4.40 -0.23
C ALA A 4 -4.55 3.58 -1.03
N TYR A 5 -4.92 4.05 -2.23
CA TYR A 5 -5.81 3.31 -3.12
C TYR A 5 -5.21 1.97 -3.55
N MET A 6 -3.96 1.97 -4.02
CA MET A 6 -3.27 0.74 -4.46
C MET A 6 -3.18 -0.30 -3.34
N ASN A 7 -2.76 0.13 -2.15
CA ASN A 7 -2.63 -0.76 -0.99
C ASN A 7 -3.95 -1.43 -0.61
N SER A 8 -5.08 -0.72 -0.78
CA SER A 8 -6.41 -1.28 -0.52
C SER A 8 -6.91 -2.24 -1.60
N MET A 9 -6.36 -2.21 -2.82
CA MET A 9 -6.83 -3.00 -3.95
C MET A 9 -6.04 -4.31 -4.17
N TYR A 10 -4.95 -4.54 -3.44
CA TYR A 10 -4.14 -5.75 -3.60
C TYR A 10 -4.93 -7.04 -3.39
N THR A 11 -5.90 -7.06 -2.47
CA THR A 11 -6.77 -8.24 -2.27
C THR A 11 -7.64 -8.52 -3.50
N GLN A 12 -8.06 -7.48 -4.22
CA GLN A 12 -8.85 -7.62 -5.44
C GLN A 12 -7.99 -8.10 -6.60
N ILE A 13 -6.76 -7.58 -6.73
CA ILE A 13 -5.76 -8.04 -7.71
C ILE A 13 -5.39 -9.50 -7.44
N GLU A 14 -5.22 -9.89 -6.17
CA GLU A 14 -4.97 -11.28 -5.77
C GLU A 14 -6.06 -12.22 -6.30
N LYS A 15 -7.34 -11.87 -6.04
CA LYS A 15 -8.50 -12.64 -6.48
C LYS A 15 -8.62 -12.68 -8.01
N GLN A 16 -8.42 -11.54 -8.68
CA GLN A 16 -8.55 -11.42 -10.14
C GLN A 16 -7.56 -12.31 -10.90
N PHE A 17 -6.29 -12.33 -10.49
CA PHE A 17 -5.24 -13.09 -11.17
C PHE A 17 -5.01 -14.48 -10.57
N ASN A 18 -5.76 -14.83 -9.51
CA ASN A 18 -5.59 -16.06 -8.74
C ASN A 18 -4.12 -16.32 -8.36
N ILE A 19 -3.46 -15.31 -7.81
CA ILE A 19 -2.04 -15.35 -7.45
C ILE A 19 -1.85 -15.56 -5.94
N PRO A 20 -0.76 -16.21 -5.51
CA PRO A 20 -0.50 -16.38 -4.08
C PRO A 20 -0.19 -15.05 -3.39
N ALA A 21 -0.62 -14.91 -2.13
CA ALA A 21 -0.39 -13.71 -1.32
C ALA A 21 1.09 -13.30 -1.20
N SER A 22 2.01 -14.27 -1.24
CA SER A 22 3.46 -14.00 -1.28
C SER A 22 3.87 -13.22 -2.53
N LEU A 23 3.30 -13.55 -3.69
CA LEU A 23 3.56 -12.83 -4.94
C LEU A 23 2.95 -11.43 -4.90
N VAL A 24 1.77 -11.25 -4.33
CA VAL A 24 1.16 -9.92 -4.09
C VAL A 24 2.07 -9.07 -3.19
N GLY A 25 2.67 -9.67 -2.16
CA GLY A 25 3.69 -9.00 -1.33
C GLY A 25 4.91 -8.52 -2.14
N ILE A 26 5.40 -9.34 -3.08
CA ILE A 26 6.48 -8.96 -4.00
C ILE A 26 6.04 -7.82 -4.92
N ILE A 27 4.83 -7.88 -5.47
CA ILE A 27 4.25 -6.82 -6.30
C ILE A 27 4.15 -5.52 -5.51
N ASN A 28 3.71 -5.56 -4.25
CA ASN A 28 3.68 -4.39 -3.39
C ASN A 28 5.08 -3.83 -3.13
N GLY A 29 6.04 -4.69 -2.76
CA GLY A 29 7.42 -4.30 -2.53
C GLY A 29 8.12 -3.73 -3.77
N SER A 30 7.67 -4.09 -4.99
CA SER A 30 8.24 -3.56 -6.24
C SER A 30 8.12 -2.03 -6.37
N PHE A 31 7.11 -1.44 -5.74
CA PHE A 31 6.98 0.01 -5.64
C PHE A 31 8.16 0.65 -4.90
N GLU A 32 8.52 0.10 -3.74
CA GLU A 32 9.65 0.57 -2.94
C GLU A 32 10.98 0.34 -3.65
N ILE A 33 11.11 -0.76 -4.40
CA ILE A 33 12.29 -1.00 -5.26
C ILE A 33 12.43 0.15 -6.27
N GLY A 34 11.36 0.53 -6.95
CA GLY A 34 11.35 1.66 -7.87
C GLY A 34 11.76 2.97 -7.21
N ASN A 35 11.29 3.20 -5.98
CA ASN A 35 11.60 4.41 -5.22
C ASN A 35 13.09 4.45 -4.80
N LEU A 36 13.60 3.35 -4.23
CA LEU A 36 14.98 3.22 -3.76
C LEU A 36 16.02 3.45 -4.86
N LEU A 37 15.70 3.09 -6.11
CA LEU A 37 16.60 3.30 -7.25
C LEU A 37 16.92 4.78 -7.50
N LEU A 38 15.98 5.68 -7.20
CA LEU A 38 16.12 7.10 -7.52
C LEU A 38 16.28 7.99 -6.28
N ILE A 39 15.89 7.56 -5.08
CA ILE A 39 15.77 8.44 -3.90
C ILE A 39 17.10 9.09 -3.50
N ALA A 40 18.20 8.36 -3.55
CA ALA A 40 19.53 8.89 -3.22
C ALA A 40 19.96 9.97 -4.23
N PHE A 41 19.72 9.71 -5.52
CA PHE A 41 20.06 10.64 -6.60
C PHE A 41 19.20 11.90 -6.51
N VAL A 42 17.88 11.73 -6.37
CA VAL A 42 16.94 12.84 -6.31
C VAL A 42 17.12 13.69 -5.06
N SER A 43 17.37 13.08 -3.90
CA SER A 43 17.60 13.83 -2.66
C SER A 43 18.88 14.69 -2.71
N TYR A 44 19.94 14.19 -3.36
CA TYR A 44 21.21 14.94 -3.45
C TYR A 44 21.24 15.95 -4.61
N PHE A 45 20.79 15.55 -5.80
CA PHE A 45 20.87 16.36 -7.02
C PHE A 45 19.59 17.15 -7.30
N GLY A 46 18.43 16.63 -6.92
CA GLY A 46 17.14 17.28 -7.19
C GLY A 46 17.02 18.64 -6.51
N ALA A 47 17.60 18.80 -5.32
CA ALA A 47 17.64 20.09 -4.60
C ALA A 47 18.42 21.19 -5.35
N LYS A 48 19.36 20.81 -6.23
CA LYS A 48 20.23 21.73 -7.00
C LYS A 48 19.68 22.08 -8.38
N LEU A 49 18.69 21.31 -8.85
CA LEU A 49 18.04 21.48 -10.14
C LEU A 49 16.72 22.27 -10.00
N HIS A 50 15.97 22.43 -11.09
CA HIS A 50 14.68 23.12 -11.08
C HIS A 50 13.60 22.24 -10.40
N ARG A 51 13.49 22.31 -9.06
CA ARG A 51 12.68 21.40 -8.24
C ARG A 51 11.24 21.22 -8.73
N PRO A 52 10.45 22.27 -9.06
CA PRO A 52 9.09 22.10 -9.56
C PRO A 52 8.96 21.25 -10.83
N ARG A 53 9.92 21.37 -11.76
CA ARG A 53 9.90 20.60 -13.02
C ARG A 53 10.25 19.13 -12.79
N ILE A 54 11.12 18.84 -11.82
CA ILE A 54 11.42 17.45 -11.43
C ILE A 54 10.21 16.83 -10.73
N ILE A 55 9.51 17.58 -9.87
CA ILE A 55 8.24 17.14 -9.28
C ILE A 55 7.21 16.87 -10.39
N ALA A 56 7.05 17.79 -11.34
CA ALA A 56 6.14 17.62 -12.47
C ALA A 56 6.46 16.36 -13.30
N LEU A 57 7.75 16.15 -13.63
CA LEU A 57 8.21 14.94 -14.29
C LEU A 57 7.88 13.69 -13.48
N GLY A 58 8.14 13.71 -12.17
CA GLY A 58 7.76 12.65 -11.24
C GLY A 58 6.26 12.33 -11.31
N CYS A 59 5.39 13.35 -11.22
CA CYS A 59 3.94 13.19 -11.35
C CYS A 59 3.52 12.58 -12.71
N THR A 60 4.19 12.94 -13.81
CA THR A 60 3.91 12.33 -15.13
C THR A 60 4.32 10.86 -15.20
N VAL A 61 5.50 10.50 -14.67
CA VAL A 61 5.97 9.11 -14.59
C VAL A 61 5.08 8.29 -13.66
N LEU A 62 4.67 8.87 -12.53
CA LEU A 62 3.74 8.28 -11.57
C LEU A 62 2.40 7.94 -12.24
N SER A 63 1.85 8.85 -13.04
CA SER A 63 0.62 8.62 -13.80
C SER A 63 0.79 7.51 -14.84
N PHE A 64 1.90 7.51 -15.59
CA PHE A 64 2.19 6.46 -16.55
C PHE A 64 2.30 5.08 -15.88
N GLY A 65 2.92 5.00 -14.70
CA GLY A 65 2.93 3.79 -13.87
C GLY A 65 1.52 3.30 -13.53
N CYS A 66 0.62 4.19 -13.10
CA CYS A 66 -0.78 3.84 -12.86
C CYS A 66 -1.49 3.30 -14.13
N LEU A 67 -1.26 3.91 -15.29
CA LEU A 67 -1.84 3.42 -16.55
C LEU A 67 -1.37 2.00 -16.88
N LEU A 68 -0.08 1.71 -16.70
CA LEU A 68 0.48 0.36 -16.88
C LEU A 68 -0.17 -0.66 -15.93
N ILE A 69 -0.44 -0.27 -14.68
CA ILE A 69 -1.11 -1.17 -13.72
C ILE A 69 -2.56 -1.47 -14.13
N SER A 70 -3.27 -0.50 -14.73
CA SER A 70 -4.64 -0.71 -15.20
C SER A 70 -4.74 -1.53 -16.51
N LEU A 71 -3.65 -1.59 -17.29
CA LEU A 71 -3.64 -2.21 -18.61
C LEU A 71 -4.08 -3.69 -18.64
N PRO A 72 -3.63 -4.55 -17.70
CA PRO A 72 -4.08 -5.94 -17.60
C PRO A 72 -5.58 -6.14 -17.64
N HIS A 73 -6.36 -5.28 -16.98
CA HIS A 73 -7.81 -5.45 -16.95
C HIS A 73 -8.40 -5.42 -18.36
N PHE A 74 -7.92 -4.52 -19.23
CA PHE A 74 -8.37 -4.41 -20.61
C PHE A 74 -7.87 -5.54 -21.51
N LEU A 75 -6.81 -6.26 -21.10
CA LEU A 75 -6.22 -7.38 -21.85
C LEU A 75 -6.74 -8.75 -21.38
N PHE A 76 -7.15 -8.86 -20.11
CA PHE A 76 -7.47 -10.13 -19.45
C PHE A 76 -8.81 -10.73 -19.90
N GLY A 77 -9.66 -9.99 -20.61
CA GLY A 77 -11.01 -10.44 -20.96
C GLY A 77 -11.97 -10.40 -19.76
N ARG A 78 -13.15 -11.00 -19.89
CA ARG A 78 -14.19 -10.99 -18.84
C ARG A 78 -13.79 -11.88 -17.67
N TYR A 79 -14.09 -11.45 -16.45
CA TYR A 79 -13.88 -12.26 -15.26
C TYR A 79 -14.94 -13.37 -15.22
N HIS A 80 -14.52 -14.61 -15.45
CA HIS A 80 -15.39 -15.77 -15.33
C HIS A 80 -15.50 -16.17 -13.86
N ILE A 81 -16.66 -15.92 -13.27
CA ILE A 81 -17.03 -16.53 -12.00
C ILE A 81 -17.15 -18.03 -12.25
N GLU A 82 -16.29 -18.84 -11.64
CA GLU A 82 -16.52 -20.29 -11.56
C GLU A 82 -17.81 -20.53 -10.78
N SER A 83 -18.92 -20.66 -11.50
CA SER A 83 -20.17 -21.16 -10.98
C SER A 83 -20.16 -22.67 -11.13
N SER A 84 -20.00 -23.38 -10.03
CA SER A 84 -20.21 -24.83 -9.96
C SER A 84 -21.71 -25.17 -10.02
N ILE A 85 -22.43 -24.61 -11.00
CA ILE A 85 -23.83 -24.94 -11.28
C ILE A 85 -23.88 -25.52 -12.69
N SER A 86 -23.34 -26.73 -12.82
CA SER A 86 -23.84 -27.68 -13.81
C SER A 86 -25.28 -27.99 -13.41
N GLN A 87 -26.24 -27.48 -14.18
CA GLN A 87 -27.65 -27.82 -14.05
C GLN A 87 -27.88 -29.24 -14.58
N ARG A 88 -27.31 -30.24 -13.90
CA ARG A 88 -27.69 -31.64 -14.01
C ARG A 88 -27.30 -32.33 -12.69
N GLU A 89 -28.34 -32.61 -11.92
CA GLU A 89 -28.40 -33.36 -10.64
C GLU A 89 -28.15 -32.56 -9.34
N ASN A 90 -29.05 -32.80 -8.38
CA ASN A 90 -29.29 -32.00 -7.17
C ASN A 90 -28.19 -32.14 -6.10
N VAL A 91 -26.97 -31.65 -6.34
CA VAL A 91 -25.99 -31.47 -5.27
C VAL A 91 -25.15 -30.21 -5.52
N SER A 92 -25.30 -29.21 -4.65
CA SER A 92 -24.42 -28.04 -4.61
C SER A 92 -23.07 -28.43 -4.00
N VAL A 93 -22.09 -28.78 -4.83
CA VAL A 93 -20.70 -29.01 -4.39
C VAL A 93 -19.80 -27.94 -4.98
N MET A 94 -19.22 -27.11 -4.11
CA MET A 94 -18.12 -26.21 -4.40
C MET A 94 -16.86 -27.06 -4.68
N PRO A 95 -16.03 -26.76 -5.70
CA PRO A 95 -14.82 -27.53 -5.94
C PRO A 95 -13.76 -27.11 -4.91
N LEU A 96 -13.71 -27.83 -3.80
CA LEU A 96 -12.52 -27.90 -2.95
C LEU A 96 -11.90 -29.28 -3.19
N CYS A 97 -10.57 -29.34 -3.34
CA CYS A 97 -9.81 -30.56 -3.60
C CYS A 97 -10.30 -31.69 -2.68
N LEU A 98 -11.01 -32.65 -3.27
CA LEU A 98 -11.60 -33.76 -2.55
C LEU A 98 -10.51 -34.80 -2.35
N VAL A 99 -9.74 -34.68 -1.26
CA VAL A 99 -8.87 -35.79 -0.81
C VAL A 99 -9.80 -36.88 -0.28
N ASN A 100 -10.22 -37.77 -1.17
CA ASN A 100 -11.07 -38.89 -0.82
C ASN A 100 -10.19 -40.03 -0.26
N HIS A 101 -10.00 -40.06 1.06
CA HIS A 101 -9.47 -41.25 1.72
C HIS A 101 -10.61 -42.24 2.00
N ASN A 102 -10.44 -43.44 1.45
CA ASN A 102 -11.08 -44.71 1.79
C ASN A 102 -12.42 -45.05 1.12
N LEU A 103 -12.34 -45.71 -0.03
CA LEU A 103 -13.14 -46.93 -0.24
C LEU A 103 -12.39 -47.93 -1.13
N SER A 104 -12.08 -49.09 -0.58
CA SER A 104 -11.52 -50.25 -1.30
C SER A 104 -12.41 -50.64 -2.48
N SER A 105 -11.93 -50.47 -3.70
CA SER A 105 -11.91 -51.49 -4.77
C SER A 105 -11.37 -50.88 -6.07
N LEU A 106 -10.28 -51.45 -6.58
CA LEU A 106 -9.73 -51.26 -7.93
C LEU A 106 -10.68 -51.91 -8.98
N PRO A 107 -10.67 -51.51 -10.28
CA PRO A 107 -9.43 -51.32 -11.05
C PRO A 107 -9.35 -50.12 -12.03
N THR A 108 -8.11 -49.62 -12.13
CA THR A 108 -7.46 -49.04 -13.31
C THR A 108 -8.17 -47.89 -14.04
N GLU A 109 -7.99 -46.67 -13.52
CA GLU A 109 -7.88 -45.48 -14.37
C GLU A 109 -6.63 -44.70 -13.96
N GLU A 110 -5.99 -44.11 -14.96
CA GLU A 110 -4.70 -43.42 -14.93
C GLU A 110 -4.60 -42.38 -13.80
N PRO A 111 -3.39 -42.06 -13.30
CA PRO A 111 -3.25 -41.05 -12.27
C PRO A 111 -3.82 -39.75 -12.84
N SER A 112 -4.96 -39.30 -12.30
CA SER A 112 -5.51 -37.99 -12.57
C SER A 112 -4.39 -37.01 -12.30
N THR A 113 -3.89 -36.41 -13.38
CA THR A 113 -3.03 -35.24 -13.39
C THR A 113 -3.42 -34.34 -12.24
N GLU A 114 -2.42 -33.95 -11.43
CA GLU A 114 -2.51 -32.80 -10.52
C GLU A 114 -3.42 -31.76 -11.15
N CYS A 115 -4.36 -31.18 -10.38
CA CYS A 115 -5.17 -30.05 -10.82
C CYS A 115 -4.22 -29.05 -11.48
N GLU A 116 -4.17 -29.04 -12.81
CA GLU A 116 -3.44 -28.04 -13.58
C GLU A 116 -4.21 -26.76 -13.28
N GLN A 117 -3.71 -26.01 -12.29
CA GLN A 117 -4.04 -24.60 -12.17
C GLN A 117 -3.69 -24.02 -13.53
N GLU A 118 -4.70 -23.61 -14.31
CA GLU A 118 -4.44 -22.78 -15.48
C GLU A 118 -3.48 -21.68 -15.01
N PRO A 119 -2.30 -21.52 -15.66
CA PRO A 119 -1.31 -20.58 -15.19
C PRO A 119 -1.98 -19.21 -15.18
N GLY A 120 -2.20 -18.68 -13.97
CA GLY A 120 -2.71 -17.33 -13.76
C GLY A 120 -1.97 -16.42 -14.72
N SER A 121 -2.72 -15.77 -15.61
CA SER A 121 -2.12 -15.17 -16.80
C SER A 121 -0.98 -14.23 -16.40
N LEU A 122 0.13 -14.26 -17.15
CA LEU A 122 1.34 -13.46 -16.88
C LEU A 122 1.09 -11.93 -16.90
N LEU A 123 -0.15 -11.49 -17.10
CA LEU A 123 -0.56 -10.10 -17.06
C LEU A 123 -0.31 -9.41 -15.71
N TRP A 124 -0.16 -10.15 -14.59
CA TRP A 124 0.28 -9.57 -13.31
C TRP A 124 1.67 -8.90 -13.39
N VAL A 125 2.51 -9.25 -14.38
CA VAL A 125 3.82 -8.62 -14.61
C VAL A 125 3.66 -7.13 -14.94
N PHE A 126 2.60 -6.73 -15.64
CA PHE A 126 2.32 -5.31 -15.89
C PHE A 126 1.99 -4.55 -14.60
N VAL A 127 1.31 -5.19 -13.64
CA VAL A 127 1.06 -4.61 -12.31
C VAL A 127 2.39 -4.41 -11.58
N MET A 128 3.29 -5.39 -11.65
CA MET A 128 4.63 -5.31 -11.04
C MET A 128 5.49 -4.21 -11.67
N VAL A 129 5.65 -4.21 -13.00
CA VAL A 129 6.40 -3.19 -13.74
C VAL A 129 5.78 -1.80 -13.54
N GLY A 130 4.45 -1.72 -13.58
CA GLY A 130 3.73 -0.48 -13.34
C GLY A 130 3.96 0.07 -11.93
N ASN A 131 4.03 -0.79 -10.90
CA ASN A 131 4.38 -0.36 -9.53
C ASN A 131 5.83 0.13 -9.42
N ILE A 132 6.79 -0.50 -10.09
CA ILE A 132 8.18 0.00 -10.15
C ILE A 132 8.21 1.41 -10.76
N VAL A 133 7.55 1.60 -11.90
CA VAL A 133 7.46 2.91 -12.58
C VAL A 133 6.73 3.93 -11.70
N ARG A 134 5.66 3.53 -11.02
CA ARG A 134 4.94 4.35 -10.03
C ARG A 134 5.89 4.80 -8.91
N GLY A 135 6.71 3.89 -8.39
CA GLY A 135 7.71 4.16 -7.35
C GLY A 135 8.75 5.19 -7.79
N MET A 136 9.30 5.02 -8.99
CA MET A 136 10.23 5.97 -9.60
C MET A 136 9.63 7.38 -9.75
N GLY A 137 8.34 7.47 -10.09
CA GLY A 137 7.63 8.74 -10.23
C GLY A 137 7.32 9.42 -8.90
N GLU A 138 7.11 8.65 -7.82
CA GLU A 138 6.87 9.22 -6.49
C GLU A 138 8.15 9.80 -5.85
N THR A 139 9.30 9.20 -6.13
CA THR A 139 10.59 9.56 -5.53
C THR A 139 10.86 11.07 -5.40
N PRO A 140 10.70 11.91 -6.43
CA PRO A 140 10.95 13.35 -6.31
C PRO A 140 9.87 14.13 -5.55
N ILE A 141 8.67 13.59 -5.38
CA ILE A 141 7.52 14.35 -4.91
C ILE A 141 7.67 14.72 -3.43
N MET A 142 7.95 13.74 -2.56
CA MET A 142 8.11 14.00 -1.12
C MET A 142 9.34 14.88 -0.78
N PRO A 143 10.58 14.45 -1.09
CA PRO A 143 11.78 15.18 -0.66
C PRO A 143 11.89 16.57 -1.29
N LEU A 144 11.56 16.72 -2.57
CA LEU A 144 11.58 18.03 -3.22
C LEU A 144 10.36 18.86 -2.88
N GLY A 145 9.19 18.25 -2.65
CA GLY A 145 7.98 18.96 -2.25
C GLY A 145 8.09 19.57 -0.86
N ILE A 146 8.57 18.80 0.11
CA ILE A 146 8.79 19.29 1.49
C ILE A 146 9.85 20.40 1.48
N SER A 147 11.02 20.17 0.87
CA SER A 147 12.07 21.19 0.82
C SER A 147 11.64 22.45 0.05
N TYR A 148 10.85 22.31 -1.01
CA TYR A 148 10.28 23.46 -1.72
C TYR A 148 9.30 24.24 -0.83
N LEU A 149 8.42 23.56 -0.10
CA LEU A 149 7.47 24.22 0.80
C LEU A 149 8.19 24.94 1.95
N GLU A 150 9.17 24.29 2.56
CA GLU A 150 9.95 24.86 3.68
C GLU A 150 10.77 26.08 3.28
N ASP A 151 11.29 26.13 2.04
CA ASP A 151 12.07 27.26 1.56
C ASP A 151 11.21 28.55 1.42
N PHE A 152 9.90 28.41 1.20
CA PHE A 152 9.00 29.56 0.98
C PHE A 152 8.02 29.85 2.13
N ALA A 153 7.72 28.87 2.98
CA ALA A 153 6.86 29.06 4.13
C ALA A 153 7.63 29.65 5.32
N LYS A 154 6.96 30.45 6.16
CA LYS A 154 7.52 30.80 7.47
C LYS A 154 7.69 29.55 8.33
N ALA A 155 8.78 29.48 9.10
CA ALA A 155 9.08 28.35 9.99
C ALA A 155 7.96 28.03 11.00
N GLU A 156 7.15 29.03 11.35
CA GLU A 156 5.99 28.88 12.24
C GLU A 156 4.77 28.24 11.54
N ASN A 157 4.63 28.43 10.22
CA ASN A 157 3.48 27.97 9.43
C ASN A 157 3.77 26.68 8.63
N SER A 158 5.04 26.37 8.36
CA SER A 158 5.43 25.16 7.61
C SER A 158 4.81 23.86 8.15
N PRO A 159 4.82 23.59 9.47
CA PRO A 159 4.19 22.39 10.01
C PRO A 159 2.67 22.32 9.77
N PHE A 160 1.99 23.47 9.70
CA PHE A 160 0.55 23.53 9.43
C PHE A 160 0.23 23.18 7.96
N TYR A 161 1.03 23.69 7.02
CA TYR A 161 0.89 23.34 5.61
C TYR A 161 1.16 21.86 5.35
N LEU A 162 2.18 21.30 6.01
CA LEU A 162 2.49 19.87 5.96
C LEU A 162 1.42 18.99 6.61
N ALA A 163 0.68 19.51 7.59
CA ALA A 163 -0.39 18.76 8.27
C ALA A 163 -1.70 18.67 7.45
N THR A 164 -1.84 19.40 6.34
CA THR A 164 -3.08 19.46 5.54
C THR A 164 -3.18 18.30 4.51
N VAL A 165 -2.59 17.14 4.81
CA VAL A 165 -2.51 16.00 3.87
C VAL A 165 -3.79 15.17 3.95
N ILE A 166 -4.81 15.57 3.18
CA ILE A 166 -6.10 14.87 3.07
C ILE A 166 -6.02 13.66 2.11
N GLY A 167 -4.90 13.53 1.39
CA GLY A 167 -4.73 12.58 0.29
C GLY A 167 -4.97 11.10 0.62
N PRO A 168 -4.45 10.54 1.73
CA PRO A 168 -4.71 9.14 2.09
C PRO A 168 -6.18 8.85 2.39
N PHE A 169 -6.87 9.77 3.08
CA PHE A 169 -8.30 9.64 3.37
C PHE A 169 -9.15 9.55 2.09
N LEU A 170 -8.93 10.47 1.15
CA LEU A 170 -9.61 10.43 -0.16
C LEU A 170 -9.27 9.16 -0.95
N GLY A 171 -8.05 8.65 -0.81
CA GLY A 171 -7.64 7.40 -1.45
C GLY A 171 -8.39 6.18 -0.91
N LEU A 172 -8.57 6.10 0.42
CA LEU A 172 -9.32 5.02 1.07
C LEU A 172 -10.82 5.11 0.77
N LEU A 173 -11.40 6.31 0.72
CA LEU A 173 -12.79 6.49 0.31
C LEU A 173 -13.02 6.07 -1.15
N LEU A 174 -12.12 6.50 -2.05
CA LEU A 174 -12.18 6.08 -3.45
C LEU A 174 -12.01 4.57 -3.60
N ALA A 175 -11.12 3.96 -2.80
CA ALA A 175 -10.92 2.52 -2.78
C ALA A 175 -12.15 1.77 -2.29
N SER A 176 -12.77 2.21 -1.19
CA SER A 176 -14.02 1.63 -0.69
C SER A 176 -15.12 1.68 -1.74
N PHE A 177 -15.31 2.83 -2.39
CA PHE A 177 -16.28 2.99 -3.48
C PHE A 177 -15.99 2.06 -4.67
N CYS A 178 -14.73 1.98 -5.12
CA CYS A 178 -14.36 1.09 -6.23
C CYS A 178 -14.47 -0.39 -5.86
N ALA A 179 -14.27 -0.75 -4.59
CA ALA A 179 -14.40 -2.13 -4.11
C ALA A 179 -15.87 -2.59 -4.05
N GLU A 180 -16.81 -1.66 -3.87
CA GLU A 180 -18.25 -1.92 -3.91
C GLU A 180 -18.77 -2.15 -5.34
N LEU A 181 -18.05 -1.67 -6.36
CA LEU A 181 -18.39 -1.90 -7.76
C LEU A 181 -17.79 -3.21 -8.24
N PHE A 182 -18.58 -4.03 -8.93
CA PHE A 182 -18.09 -5.26 -9.53
C PHE A 182 -17.08 -4.97 -10.66
N VAL A 183 -16.05 -5.82 -10.80
CA VAL A 183 -14.95 -5.62 -11.75
C VAL A 183 -15.40 -5.40 -13.20
N ASP A 184 -16.44 -6.11 -13.67
CA ASP A 184 -16.98 -6.04 -15.03
C ASP A 184 -18.23 -5.15 -15.11
N ILE A 185 -18.03 -3.84 -14.89
CA ILE A 185 -19.10 -2.83 -14.89
C ILE A 185 -19.90 -2.86 -16.20
N GLY A 186 -21.21 -3.10 -16.11
CA GLY A 186 -22.15 -2.97 -17.22
C GLY A 186 -22.17 -4.13 -18.23
N SER A 187 -21.49 -5.25 -17.96
CA SER A 187 -21.51 -6.42 -18.86
C SER A 187 -22.34 -7.61 -18.37
N VAL A 188 -22.89 -7.54 -17.15
CA VAL A 188 -23.68 -8.59 -16.50
C VAL A 188 -25.06 -8.03 -16.16
N ASP A 189 -26.10 -8.59 -16.78
CA ASP A 189 -27.49 -8.15 -16.60
C ASP A 189 -28.09 -8.60 -15.25
N GLU A 190 -27.55 -9.68 -14.64
CA GLU A 190 -27.95 -10.18 -13.32
C GLU A 190 -26.72 -10.60 -12.49
N ILE A 191 -26.37 -9.79 -11.49
CA ILE A 191 -25.33 -10.13 -10.51
C ILE A 191 -25.97 -11.01 -9.43
N THR A 192 -25.71 -12.32 -9.46
CA THR A 192 -26.24 -13.27 -8.47
C THR A 192 -25.40 -13.37 -7.20
N ILE A 193 -24.36 -12.54 -7.05
CA ILE A 193 -23.36 -12.62 -5.99
C ILE A 193 -23.40 -11.37 -5.12
N ALA A 194 -23.46 -11.56 -3.80
CA ALA A 194 -23.37 -10.48 -2.83
C ALA A 194 -21.93 -9.96 -2.68
N ALA A 195 -21.74 -8.68 -2.37
CA ALA A 195 -20.42 -8.07 -2.15
C ALA A 195 -19.62 -8.66 -0.96
N THR A 196 -20.25 -9.52 -0.15
CA THR A 196 -19.64 -10.27 0.94
C THR A 196 -19.14 -11.66 0.52
N ASP A 197 -19.46 -12.14 -0.69
CA ASP A 197 -18.98 -13.43 -1.20
C ASP A 197 -17.47 -13.35 -1.50
N ALA A 198 -16.73 -14.42 -1.17
CA ALA A 198 -15.29 -14.50 -1.40
C ALA A 198 -14.90 -14.34 -2.88
N ARG A 199 -15.80 -14.68 -3.81
CA ARG A 199 -15.61 -14.56 -5.26
C ARG A 199 -15.80 -13.13 -5.79
N TRP A 200 -16.27 -12.21 -4.96
CA TRP A 200 -16.43 -10.81 -5.33
C TRP A 200 -15.06 -10.16 -5.59
N VAL A 201 -14.92 -9.58 -6.78
CA VAL A 201 -13.76 -8.77 -7.17
C VAL A 201 -14.23 -7.36 -7.47
N GLY A 202 -13.72 -6.40 -6.70
CA GLY A 202 -13.97 -4.99 -6.87
C GLY A 202 -13.30 -4.40 -8.11
N ALA A 203 -13.82 -3.28 -8.62
CA ALA A 203 -13.30 -2.56 -9.78
C ALA A 203 -11.98 -1.81 -9.48
N TRP A 204 -10.92 -2.57 -9.18
CA TRP A 204 -9.60 -2.08 -8.79
C TRP A 204 -8.92 -1.20 -9.86
N TRP A 205 -9.23 -1.40 -11.14
CA TRP A 205 -8.66 -0.65 -12.25
C TRP A 205 -9.23 0.78 -12.36
N LEU A 206 -10.48 0.98 -11.96
CA LEU A 206 -11.21 2.24 -12.18
C LEU A 206 -10.58 3.38 -11.37
N GLY A 207 -10.35 3.17 -10.07
CA GLY A 207 -9.74 4.19 -9.25
C GLY A 207 -8.26 4.41 -9.55
N ILE A 208 -7.56 3.43 -10.14
CA ILE A 208 -6.19 3.62 -10.66
C ILE A 208 -6.20 4.63 -11.82
N LEU A 209 -7.16 4.54 -12.74
CA LEU A 209 -7.31 5.50 -13.84
C LEU A 209 -7.64 6.91 -13.32
N ILE A 210 -8.53 7.00 -12.32
CA ILE A 210 -8.85 8.28 -11.66
C ILE A 210 -7.58 8.86 -11.01
N CYS A 211 -6.79 8.05 -10.32
CA CYS A 211 -5.51 8.45 -9.77
C CYS A 211 -4.53 8.93 -10.86
N ALA A 212 -4.44 8.22 -11.98
CA ALA A 212 -3.58 8.57 -13.11
C ALA A 212 -3.95 9.95 -13.68
N LEU A 213 -5.25 10.20 -13.87
CA LEU A 213 -5.75 11.49 -14.35
C LEU A 213 -5.44 12.62 -13.38
N LEU A 214 -5.72 12.42 -12.08
CA LEU A 214 -5.45 13.43 -11.05
C LEU A 214 -3.95 13.75 -10.94
N ASN A 215 -3.08 12.74 -11.02
CA ASN A 215 -1.63 12.94 -11.03
C ASN A 215 -1.16 13.78 -12.24
N LEU A 216 -1.75 13.58 -13.42
CA LEU A 216 -1.45 14.41 -14.61
C LEU A 216 -1.93 15.85 -14.42
N LEU A 217 -3.15 16.03 -13.89
CA LEU A 217 -3.70 17.36 -13.62
C LEU A 217 -2.83 18.14 -12.62
N VAL A 218 -2.29 17.46 -11.61
CA VAL A 218 -1.34 18.05 -10.65
C VAL A 218 -0.01 18.37 -11.32
N ALA A 219 0.48 17.58 -12.28
CA ALA A 219 1.73 17.85 -12.97
C ALA A 219 1.72 19.18 -13.75
N ILE A 220 0.57 19.56 -14.33
CA ILE A 220 0.41 20.76 -15.16
C ILE A 220 0.87 22.05 -14.44
N PRO A 221 0.31 22.44 -13.27
CA PRO A 221 0.75 23.66 -12.58
C PRO A 221 2.22 23.61 -12.16
N PHE A 222 2.77 22.44 -11.82
CA PHE A 222 4.20 22.30 -11.49
C PHE A 222 5.14 22.56 -12.67
N TRP A 223 4.69 22.38 -13.91
CA TRP A 223 5.44 22.79 -15.10
C TRP A 223 5.57 24.30 -15.25
N PHE A 224 4.56 25.06 -14.79
CA PHE A 224 4.51 26.52 -14.90
C PHE A 224 5.07 27.26 -13.68
N LEU A 225 5.33 26.56 -12.58
CA LEU A 225 5.91 27.15 -11.37
C LEU A 225 7.36 27.62 -11.61
N PRO A 226 7.74 28.83 -11.16
CA PRO A 226 9.08 29.37 -11.34
C PRO A 226 10.11 28.62 -10.49
N LYS A 227 11.40 28.76 -10.84
CA LYS A 227 12.52 28.07 -10.17
C LYS A 227 12.66 28.47 -8.70
N SER A 228 12.37 29.72 -8.37
CA SER A 228 12.34 30.27 -7.02
C SER A 228 11.07 31.12 -6.85
N LEU A 229 10.44 31.02 -5.68
CA LEU A 229 9.41 31.94 -5.24
C LEU A 229 10.04 32.91 -4.22
N VAL A 230 9.46 34.09 -4.04
CA VAL A 230 9.88 34.97 -2.95
C VAL A 230 9.35 34.38 -1.63
N LYS A 231 10.20 34.30 -0.62
CA LYS A 231 9.83 33.75 0.70
C LYS A 231 8.72 34.58 1.34
N GLU A 232 7.80 33.92 2.02
CA GLU A 232 6.65 34.56 2.66
C GLU A 232 7.08 35.63 3.68
N GLY A 233 6.88 36.91 3.35
CA GLY A 233 7.23 38.06 4.20
C GLY A 233 8.54 38.77 3.83
N GLU A 234 9.25 38.34 2.79
CA GLU A 234 10.39 39.05 2.21
C GLU A 234 9.97 39.78 0.93
N ALA A 235 10.52 40.98 0.68
CA ALA A 235 10.37 41.66 -0.60
C ALA A 235 11.36 41.06 -1.60
N SER A 236 11.03 41.08 -2.90
CA SER A 236 11.91 40.58 -3.97
C SER A 236 13.23 41.37 -4.01
N GLU A 237 14.25 40.90 -3.30
CA GLU A 237 15.62 41.29 -3.62
C GLU A 237 16.03 40.52 -4.88
N PRO A 238 16.58 41.19 -5.91
CA PRO A 238 17.10 40.50 -7.06
C PRO A 238 18.29 39.65 -6.61
N GLU A 239 18.10 38.35 -6.44
CA GLU A 239 19.22 37.41 -6.29
C GLU A 239 20.13 37.60 -7.51
N GLU A 240 21.31 38.15 -7.26
CA GLU A 240 22.39 38.21 -8.24
C GLU A 240 22.57 36.81 -8.82
N THR A 241 22.40 36.73 -10.13
CA THR A 241 22.59 35.52 -10.90
C THR A 241 24.09 35.20 -10.87
N SER A 242 24.55 34.61 -9.77
CA SER A 242 25.85 33.94 -9.75
C SER A 242 25.69 32.77 -10.72
N GLU A 243 26.24 32.96 -11.92
CA GLU A 243 26.51 31.89 -12.89
C GLU A 243 27.26 30.79 -12.14
N LYS A 244 26.52 29.80 -11.62
CA LYS A 244 27.10 28.57 -11.12
C LYS A 244 27.60 27.83 -12.35
N THR A 245 28.88 28.04 -12.65
CA THR A 245 29.69 27.20 -13.54
C THR A 245 29.28 25.76 -13.26
N ALA A 246 28.80 25.06 -14.30
CA ALA A 246 28.37 23.68 -14.18
C ALA A 246 29.56 22.84 -13.74
N THR A 247 29.68 22.60 -12.43
CA THR A 247 30.71 21.74 -11.87
C THR A 247 30.42 20.32 -12.33
N PRO A 248 31.42 19.60 -12.86
CA PRO A 248 31.20 18.29 -13.47
C PRO A 248 30.64 17.30 -12.44
N LEU A 249 29.68 16.48 -12.88
CA LEU A 249 29.00 15.44 -12.10
C LEU A 249 29.97 14.57 -11.28
N HIS A 250 31.18 14.33 -11.81
CA HIS A 250 32.26 13.60 -11.13
C HIS A 250 32.69 14.23 -9.80
N TYR A 251 32.80 15.55 -9.69
CA TYR A 251 33.21 16.22 -8.44
C TYR A 251 32.14 16.00 -7.35
N PHE A 252 30.87 15.98 -7.73
CA PHE A 252 29.76 15.73 -6.81
C PHE A 252 29.67 14.28 -6.33
N LEU A 253 29.96 13.28 -7.18
CA LEU A 253 30.02 11.88 -6.73
C LEU A 253 31.18 11.64 -5.75
N ALA A 254 32.29 12.37 -5.91
CA ALA A 254 33.45 12.26 -5.04
C ALA A 254 33.16 12.72 -3.60
N ASP A 255 32.29 13.71 -3.40
CA ASP A 255 31.86 14.17 -2.07
C ASP A 255 30.73 13.32 -1.46
N PHE A 256 29.90 12.69 -2.30
CA PHE A 256 28.76 11.88 -1.86
C PHE A 256 29.17 10.57 -1.16
N ILE A 257 30.18 9.88 -1.69
CA ILE A 257 30.62 8.57 -1.16
C ILE A 257 31.24 8.71 0.25
N PRO A 258 32.13 9.66 0.55
CA PRO A 258 32.65 9.90 1.90
C PRO A 258 31.55 10.26 2.89
N PHE A 259 30.56 11.05 2.47
CA PHE A 259 29.42 11.42 3.32
C PHE A 259 28.58 10.20 3.71
N LEU A 260 28.21 9.36 2.73
CA LEU A 260 27.52 8.09 3.01
C LEU A 260 28.34 7.21 3.95
N LYS A 261 29.64 7.07 3.70
CA LYS A 261 30.53 6.25 4.54
C LYS A 261 30.58 6.75 5.98
N ALA A 262 30.64 8.06 6.20
CA ALA A 262 30.62 8.65 7.53
C ALA A 262 29.30 8.36 8.26
N LEU A 263 28.18 8.42 7.54
CA LEU A 263 26.85 8.15 8.08
C LEU A 263 26.69 6.68 8.52
N PHE A 264 27.13 5.73 7.68
CA PHE A 264 27.13 4.29 7.99
C PHE A 264 28.06 3.92 9.16
N HIS A 265 29.09 4.73 9.44
CA HIS A 265 30.02 4.48 10.55
C HIS A 265 29.53 5.02 11.89
N ASN A 266 28.43 5.78 11.93
CA ASN A 266 27.86 6.27 13.17
C ASN A 266 26.97 5.20 13.83
N PRO A 267 27.40 4.58 14.94
CA PRO A 267 26.68 3.44 15.53
C PRO A 267 25.29 3.84 16.07
N VAL A 268 25.12 5.07 16.55
CA VAL A 268 23.84 5.56 17.05
C VAL A 268 22.85 5.71 15.91
N TYR A 269 23.31 6.27 14.78
CA TYR A 269 22.49 6.42 13.59
C TYR A 269 22.10 5.07 12.99
N MET A 270 23.03 4.11 12.93
CA MET A 270 22.74 2.77 12.44
C MET A 270 21.74 2.03 13.33
N LEU A 271 21.87 2.14 14.66
CA LEU A 271 20.90 1.57 15.59
C LEU A 271 19.51 2.18 15.39
N PHE A 272 19.45 3.50 15.22
CA PHE A 272 18.20 4.21 14.93
C PHE A 272 17.56 3.70 13.63
N ILE A 273 18.32 3.59 12.53
CA ILE A 273 17.82 3.01 11.28
C ILE A 273 17.28 1.60 11.49
N CYS A 274 18.03 0.71 12.16
CA CYS A 274 17.59 -0.67 12.38
C CYS A 274 16.23 -0.72 13.11
N ILE A 275 16.06 0.10 14.15
CA ILE A 275 14.80 0.19 14.89
C ILE A 275 13.68 0.70 13.99
N THR A 276 13.92 1.80 13.25
CA THR A 276 12.94 2.38 12.34
C THR A 276 12.52 1.40 11.25
N VAL A 277 13.45 0.68 10.64
CA VAL A 277 13.16 -0.34 9.62
C VAL A 277 12.26 -1.44 10.18
N LEU A 278 12.55 -1.96 11.39
CA LEU A 278 11.72 -2.99 12.01
C LEU A 278 10.31 -2.49 12.33
N GLN A 279 10.19 -1.27 12.88
CA GLN A 279 8.90 -0.67 13.21
C GLN A 279 8.05 -0.40 11.97
N PHE A 280 8.61 0.25 10.95
CA PHE A 280 7.88 0.55 9.71
C PHE A 280 7.54 -0.71 8.92
N SER A 281 8.42 -1.72 8.89
CA SER A 281 8.10 -2.99 8.23
C SER A 281 6.89 -3.70 8.88
N ALA A 282 6.82 -3.69 10.21
CA ALA A 282 5.67 -4.25 10.93
C ALA A 282 4.38 -3.45 10.66
N PHE A 283 4.48 -2.12 10.67
CA PHE A 283 3.36 -1.22 10.39
C PHE A 283 2.83 -1.37 8.95
N ASP A 284 3.70 -1.39 7.94
CA ASP A 284 3.33 -1.54 6.53
C ASP A 284 2.72 -2.91 6.25
N GLY A 285 3.26 -3.96 6.86
CA GLY A 285 2.69 -5.31 6.80
C GLY A 285 1.28 -5.36 7.40
N MET A 286 1.09 -4.76 8.58
CA MET A 286 -0.22 -4.68 9.23
C MET A 286 -1.22 -3.95 8.35
N ILE A 287 -0.90 -2.74 7.87
CA ILE A 287 -1.84 -1.94 7.06
C ILE A 287 -2.17 -2.60 5.72
N SER A 288 -1.18 -3.17 5.04
CA SER A 288 -1.37 -3.74 3.70
C SER A 288 -2.28 -4.97 3.72
N PHE A 289 -2.21 -5.78 4.78
CA PHE A 289 -2.98 -7.02 4.89
C PHE A 289 -4.19 -6.91 5.83
N MET A 290 -4.37 -5.80 6.55
CA MET A 290 -5.55 -5.58 7.41
C MET A 290 -6.89 -5.72 6.66
N PRO A 291 -7.08 -5.17 5.43
CA PRO A 291 -8.34 -5.36 4.71
C PRO A 291 -8.64 -6.85 4.47
N LYS A 292 -7.63 -7.62 4.05
CA LYS A 292 -7.72 -9.07 3.85
C LYS A 292 -8.10 -9.80 5.14
N TYR A 293 -7.48 -9.42 6.25
CA TYR A 293 -7.77 -9.99 7.55
C TYR A 293 -9.24 -9.73 7.95
N LEU A 294 -9.75 -8.52 7.75
CA LEU A 294 -11.15 -8.19 8.02
C LEU A 294 -12.14 -8.92 7.10
N GLU A 295 -11.81 -9.06 5.81
CA GLU A 295 -12.61 -9.85 4.86
C GLU A 295 -12.70 -11.32 5.31
N GLN A 296 -11.56 -11.94 5.65
CA GLN A 296 -11.48 -13.38 5.93
C GLN A 296 -11.99 -13.76 7.32
N GLN A 297 -11.62 -13.00 8.37
CA GLN A 297 -11.97 -13.35 9.75
C GLN A 297 -13.37 -12.88 10.14
N PHE A 298 -13.79 -11.71 9.67
CA PHE A 298 -15.07 -11.12 10.07
C PHE A 298 -16.14 -11.19 8.98
N GLY A 299 -15.84 -11.78 7.81
CA GLY A 299 -16.78 -11.91 6.69
C GLY A 299 -17.29 -10.56 6.17
N LYS A 300 -16.52 -9.48 6.38
CA LYS A 300 -16.87 -8.15 5.92
C LYS A 300 -16.63 -8.03 4.43
N SER A 301 -17.46 -7.23 3.75
CA SER A 301 -17.20 -6.88 2.35
C SER A 301 -15.88 -6.10 2.25
N ALA A 302 -15.23 -6.19 1.09
CA ALA A 302 -13.98 -5.46 0.85
C ALA A 302 -14.16 -3.94 1.02
N SER A 303 -15.28 -3.39 0.53
CA SER A 303 -15.62 -1.97 0.66
C SER A 303 -15.79 -1.52 2.12
N ASP A 304 -16.49 -2.31 2.94
CA ASP A 304 -16.68 -2.03 4.37
C ASP A 304 -15.35 -2.10 5.12
N ALA A 305 -14.52 -3.12 4.85
CA ALA A 305 -13.22 -3.28 5.48
C ALA A 305 -12.31 -2.07 5.21
N ILE A 306 -12.23 -1.63 3.95
CA ILE A 306 -11.44 -0.45 3.55
C ILE A 306 -12.00 0.84 4.17
N PHE A 307 -13.33 0.99 4.21
CA PHE A 307 -13.98 2.14 4.82
C PHE A 307 -13.69 2.23 6.33
N LEU A 308 -13.83 1.11 7.05
CA LEU A 308 -13.53 1.02 8.47
C LEU A 308 -12.07 1.39 8.77
N ILE A 309 -11.13 0.89 7.98
CA ILE A 309 -9.71 1.24 8.12
C ILE A 309 -9.51 2.75 7.92
N GLY A 310 -10.15 3.36 6.92
CA GLY A 310 -10.03 4.79 6.65
C GLY A 310 -10.64 5.69 7.72
N VAL A 311 -11.83 5.33 8.24
CA VAL A 311 -12.54 6.16 9.22
C VAL A 311 -12.00 5.98 10.64
N TYR A 312 -11.57 4.78 11.03
CA TYR A 312 -11.10 4.53 12.39
C TYR A 312 -9.60 4.79 12.55
N ASN A 313 -8.75 4.32 11.63
CA ASN A 313 -7.29 4.44 11.84
C ASN A 313 -6.79 5.86 11.53
N LEU A 314 -7.26 6.48 10.44
CA LEU A 314 -6.65 7.71 9.94
C LEU A 314 -6.82 8.91 10.89
N PRO A 315 -8.01 9.17 11.47
CA PRO A 315 -8.17 10.24 12.46
C PRO A 315 -7.34 9.99 13.71
N VAL A 316 -7.22 8.74 14.16
CA VAL A 316 -6.42 8.38 15.34
C VAL A 316 -4.94 8.66 15.08
N LEU A 317 -4.42 8.33 13.89
CA LEU A 317 -3.06 8.67 13.49
C LEU A 317 -2.84 10.19 13.48
N CYS A 318 -3.75 10.96 12.88
CA CYS A 318 -3.66 12.42 12.85
C CYS A 318 -3.65 13.04 14.26
N VAL A 319 -4.53 12.58 15.14
CA VAL A 319 -4.58 13.03 16.56
C VAL A 319 -3.29 12.63 17.28
N GLY A 320 -2.77 11.43 17.05
CA GLY A 320 -1.50 10.96 17.60
C GLY A 320 -0.31 11.85 17.20
N TYR A 321 -0.14 12.12 15.90
CA TYR A 321 0.92 12.99 15.40
C TYR A 321 0.80 14.42 15.94
N PHE A 322 -0.40 14.99 15.90
CA PHE A 322 -0.64 16.36 16.37
C PHE A 322 -0.41 16.49 17.88
N SER A 323 -0.95 15.56 18.67
CA SER A 323 -0.79 15.55 20.12
C SER A 323 0.67 15.31 20.53
N GLY A 324 1.38 14.40 19.86
CA GLY A 324 2.81 14.16 20.09
C GLY A 324 3.67 15.40 19.79
N GLY A 325 3.40 16.08 18.67
CA GLY A 325 4.08 17.34 18.33
C GLY A 325 3.81 18.46 19.34
N LEU A 326 2.54 18.63 19.74
CA LEU A 326 2.16 19.64 20.73
C LEU A 326 2.77 19.33 22.10
N PHE A 327 2.80 18.07 22.50
CA PHE A 327 3.41 17.60 23.74
C PHE A 327 4.92 17.93 23.76
N MET A 328 5.66 17.60 22.70
CA MET A 328 7.08 17.96 22.59
C MET A 328 7.31 19.48 22.66
N LYS A 329 6.49 20.27 21.95
CA LYS A 329 6.59 21.74 21.93
C LYS A 329 6.27 22.38 23.28
N LYS A 330 5.21 21.93 23.95
CA LYS A 330 4.72 22.51 25.21
C LYS A 330 5.69 22.25 26.37
N PHE A 331 6.24 21.04 26.44
CA PHE A 331 7.13 20.64 27.54
C PHE A 331 8.61 20.88 27.25
N LYS A 332 8.98 21.40 26.06
CA LYS A 332 10.37 21.65 25.65
C LYS A 332 11.29 20.46 25.94
N ILE A 333 10.85 19.29 25.52
CA ILE A 333 11.47 18.01 25.87
C ILE A 333 12.87 17.91 25.26
N ASN A 334 13.87 17.56 26.08
CA ASN A 334 15.24 17.35 25.63
C ASN A 334 15.38 16.00 24.89
N MET A 335 16.39 15.83 24.03
CA MET A 335 16.60 14.62 23.22
C MET A 335 16.62 13.33 24.07
N TYR A 336 17.29 13.36 25.22
CA TYR A 336 17.33 12.23 26.15
C TYR A 336 15.95 11.89 26.73
N GLN A 337 15.16 12.91 27.08
CA GLN A 337 13.81 12.73 27.59
C GLN A 337 12.88 12.20 26.50
N ALA A 338 13.01 12.69 25.26
CA ALA A 338 12.25 12.20 24.11
C ALA A 338 12.53 10.72 23.83
N ALA A 339 13.80 10.31 23.87
CA ALA A 339 14.21 8.91 23.71
C ALA A 339 13.64 8.02 24.82
N SER A 340 13.66 8.49 26.08
CA SER A 340 13.06 7.76 27.21
C SER A 340 11.54 7.58 27.03
N ILE A 341 10.83 8.65 26.62
CA ILE A 341 9.38 8.59 26.37
C ILE A 341 9.07 7.63 25.22
N ALA A 342 9.82 7.69 24.12
CA ALA A 342 9.65 6.79 22.98
C ALA A 342 9.83 5.32 23.39
N PHE A 343 10.82 5.01 24.24
CA PHE A 343 11.02 3.67 24.78
C PHE A 343 9.82 3.18 25.60
N TRP A 344 9.34 4.01 26.54
CA TRP A 344 8.20 3.63 27.38
C TRP A 344 6.90 3.46 26.60
N VAL A 345 6.67 4.32 25.59
CA VAL A 345 5.50 4.22 24.71
C VAL A 345 5.58 2.96 23.85
N SER A 346 6.75 2.65 23.28
CA SER A 346 6.95 1.42 22.49
C SER A 346 6.78 0.16 23.34
N LEU A 347 7.25 0.18 24.59
CA LEU A 347 7.06 -0.93 25.53
C LEU A 347 5.58 -1.11 25.88
N LEU A 348 4.87 -0.01 26.12
CA LEU A 348 3.43 -0.04 26.38
C LEU A 348 2.65 -0.59 25.18
N GLU A 349 2.98 -0.15 23.97
CA GLU A 349 2.40 -0.66 22.72
C GLU A 349 2.59 -2.17 22.60
N TYR A 350 3.81 -2.66 22.81
CA TYR A 350 4.10 -4.09 22.81
C TYR A 350 3.26 -4.86 23.83
N LEU A 351 3.16 -4.35 25.06
CA LEU A 351 2.37 -4.98 26.13
C LEU A 351 0.87 -5.00 25.79
N LEU A 352 0.34 -3.95 25.16
CA LEU A 352 -1.05 -3.89 24.71
C LEU A 352 -1.33 -4.90 23.60
N TYR A 353 -0.46 -5.00 22.59
CA TYR A 353 -0.58 -6.03 21.54
C TYR A 353 -0.46 -7.44 22.10
N PHE A 354 0.46 -7.66 23.05
CA PHE A 354 0.60 -8.93 23.74
C PHE A 354 -0.65 -9.27 24.57
N ALA A 355 -1.28 -8.29 25.22
CA ALA A 355 -2.53 -8.48 25.93
C ALA A 355 -3.70 -8.76 24.97
N ALA A 356 -3.74 -8.10 23.81
CA ALA A 356 -4.76 -8.33 22.78
C ALA A 356 -4.70 -9.75 22.19
N TYR A 357 -3.54 -10.40 22.20
CA TYR A 357 -3.44 -11.82 21.84
C TYR A 357 -4.33 -12.72 22.70
N TRP A 358 -4.55 -12.35 23.97
CA TRP A 358 -5.41 -13.10 24.89
C TRP A 358 -6.91 -12.81 24.71
N THR A 359 -7.29 -11.78 23.95
CA THR A 359 -8.70 -11.59 23.60
C THR A 359 -9.06 -12.53 22.45
N VAL A 360 -9.35 -13.79 22.79
CA VAL A 360 -9.79 -14.81 21.84
C VAL A 360 -11.13 -14.37 21.25
N CYS A 361 -11.18 -14.21 19.93
CA CYS A 361 -12.43 -14.19 19.17
C CYS A 361 -12.69 -15.60 18.63
N ASP A 362 -13.96 -16.00 18.60
CA ASP A 362 -14.36 -17.27 17.98
C ASP A 362 -13.90 -17.27 16.51
N THR A 363 -13.18 -18.32 16.11
CA THR A 363 -12.72 -18.47 14.73
C THR A 363 -13.92 -18.62 13.80
N SER A 364 -13.91 -17.89 12.68
CA SER A 364 -14.96 -18.04 11.67
C SER A 364 -15.06 -19.50 11.20
N PRO A 365 -16.28 -20.07 11.10
CA PRO A 365 -16.45 -21.45 10.72
C PRO A 365 -16.02 -21.68 9.26
N VAL A 366 -14.96 -22.44 9.05
CA VAL A 366 -14.49 -22.86 7.73
C VAL A 366 -15.02 -24.26 7.42
N ALA A 367 -15.79 -24.37 6.34
CA ALA A 367 -16.31 -25.65 5.85
C ALA A 367 -15.16 -26.63 5.52
N GLY A 368 -15.25 -27.86 6.02
CA GLY A 368 -14.23 -28.91 5.89
C GLY A 368 -13.13 -28.89 6.96
N LEU A 369 -13.01 -27.82 7.76
CA LEU A 369 -11.99 -27.71 8.82
C LEU A 369 -12.62 -27.64 10.22
N THR A 370 -13.49 -26.66 10.46
CA THR A 370 -14.15 -26.46 11.78
C THR A 370 -15.63 -26.83 11.75
N VAL A 371 -16.24 -26.86 10.57
CA VAL A 371 -17.64 -27.23 10.34
C VAL A 371 -17.69 -28.10 9.09
N SER A 372 -18.53 -29.14 9.05
CA SER A 372 -18.73 -29.96 7.87
C SER A 372 -19.41 -29.16 6.76
N TYR A 373 -19.31 -29.62 5.52
CA TYR A 373 -20.02 -29.02 4.39
C TYR A 373 -21.56 -29.04 4.55
N GLN A 374 -22.08 -29.83 5.50
CA GLN A 374 -23.50 -29.87 5.86
C GLN A 374 -23.86 -28.98 7.07
N GLY A 375 -22.90 -28.22 7.62
CA GLY A 375 -23.14 -27.27 8.71
C GLY A 375 -22.98 -27.84 10.12
N TYR A 376 -22.50 -29.08 10.27
CA TYR A 376 -22.22 -29.67 11.59
C TYR A 376 -20.83 -29.27 12.09
N VAL A 377 -20.72 -28.75 13.31
CA VAL A 377 -19.42 -28.41 13.93
C VAL A 377 -18.56 -29.67 14.03
N LEU A 378 -17.36 -29.65 13.44
CA LEU A 378 -16.37 -30.73 13.48
C LEU A 378 -15.47 -30.52 14.71
N TRP A 379 -16.03 -30.71 15.91
CA TRP A 379 -15.27 -30.77 17.14
C TRP A 379 -15.65 -32.03 17.89
N ASP A 380 -14.80 -33.06 17.79
CA ASP A 380 -14.60 -34.01 18.89
C ASP A 380 -13.28 -34.76 18.70
N SER A 381 -12.55 -34.92 19.81
CA SER A 381 -11.32 -35.73 20.01
C SER A 381 -9.92 -35.13 19.77
N ALA A 382 -9.59 -34.05 20.48
CA ALA A 382 -8.30 -33.96 21.21
C ALA A 382 -8.34 -32.79 22.20
N GLY A 383 -8.63 -33.11 23.46
CA GLY A 383 -8.65 -32.12 24.53
C GLY A 383 -7.27 -31.53 24.79
N LEU A 384 -7.24 -30.22 25.01
CA LEU A 384 -6.41 -29.59 26.04
C LEU A 384 -7.00 -28.22 26.35
N GLN A 385 -7.69 -28.16 27.50
CA GLN A 385 -7.92 -26.94 28.24
C GLN A 385 -6.55 -26.40 28.68
N SER A 386 -6.21 -25.19 28.24
CA SER A 386 -5.53 -24.16 29.04
C SER A 386 -5.54 -22.85 28.28
#